data_AF-A0A7J9Y4G0-F1
#
_entry.id   AF-A0A7J9Y4G0-F1
#
_cell.length_a   1.000
_cell.length_b   1.000
_cell.length_c   1.000
_cell.angle_alpha   90.00
_cell.angle_beta   90.00
_cell.angle_gamma   90.00
#
_symmetry.space_group_name_H-M   'P 1'
#
loop_
_entity.id
_entity.type
_entity.pdbx_description
1 polymer ?
#
loop_
_entity_poly.entity_id
_entity_poly.type
_entity_poly.pdbx_seq_one_letter_code
_entity_poly.pdbx_strand_id
1 'polypeptide(L)'
;MGAGQLTSNVTGDLHSAVDQMKAATGRRLTVDQRCETLERSLVALLAVITEAHAEEIGRGRILLDSLQAVELQTIVQATLDVSVPLEELVQGVDYVELAEALSSQLGDEPKPELAETVFREIIPDPTNRYQSFGLTDVQQAYLLGRDPSYELGNVPAAFYAEVAAVDLDVDRLEAALRAMIARHDMLRAVIQPDGRQQVLASVPDYVISRLDLRDLIQEAARSELGRIRNEMTGQSSVHSWPLFEVRATCLDDRRTRVHISVDLLITDGTSFARLVHELSARIADPEQSLPELELTFRDYQLAVERMEEGPRYARARDYWRRRLDELPPAPQLPLAKPMGAVHEPRFSRRSFQLSAEQWCSLRQRAAQRGLTPSMVLMCAYSEVLGEWSSSARFLLNVTVNNRLPLHPQVDELLGDFTALTLVEVDTSVGSS
;
A
#
# COMPACT_ATOMS: atom_id res chain seq x y z
N MET A 1 -39.35 9.87 -8.09
CA MET A 1 -39.01 11.31 -8.23
C MET A 1 -37.68 11.41 -8.99
N GLY A 2 -37.45 12.50 -9.72
CA GLY A 2 -36.43 12.58 -10.77
C GLY A 2 -34.98 12.40 -10.31
N ALA A 3 -34.23 11.57 -11.04
CA ALA A 3 -32.85 11.14 -10.78
C ALA A 3 -31.77 12.25 -10.90
N GLY A 4 -32.14 13.51 -11.15
CA GLY A 4 -31.22 14.64 -11.31
C GLY A 4 -30.88 15.38 -10.01
N GLN A 5 -31.40 14.95 -8.86
CA GLN A 5 -31.18 15.64 -7.57
C GLN A 5 -30.28 14.88 -6.58
N LEU A 6 -29.86 13.64 -6.89
CA LEU A 6 -29.01 12.84 -5.99
C LEU A 6 -27.50 13.07 -6.22
N THR A 7 -27.10 13.70 -7.33
CA THR A 7 -25.69 13.81 -7.75
C THR A 7 -25.02 15.13 -7.36
N SER A 8 -25.74 16.13 -6.84
CA SER A 8 -25.20 17.50 -6.73
C SER A 8 -24.45 17.81 -5.43
N ASN A 9 -24.18 16.84 -4.54
CA ASN A 9 -23.57 17.11 -3.23
C ASN A 9 -22.68 15.98 -2.65
N VAL A 10 -22.29 14.97 -3.43
CA VAL A 10 -21.47 13.86 -2.92
C VAL A 10 -19.99 14.14 -3.14
N THR A 11 -19.46 15.15 -2.44
CA THR A 11 -18.05 15.16 -2.03
C THR A 11 -18.05 14.78 -0.55
N GLY A 12 -18.13 13.47 -0.30
CA GLY A 12 -18.21 12.93 1.05
C GLY A 12 -16.89 12.31 1.45
N ASP A 13 -16.34 12.73 2.59
CA ASP A 13 -15.37 11.93 3.33
C ASP A 13 -15.99 10.57 3.72
N LEU A 14 -15.18 9.53 3.86
CA LEU A 14 -15.60 8.16 4.19
C LEU A 14 -16.51 8.14 5.43
N HIS A 15 -16.21 8.97 6.43
CA HIS A 15 -17.01 9.08 7.65
C HIS A 15 -18.44 9.52 7.36
N SER A 16 -18.64 10.50 6.48
CA SER A 16 -19.97 10.95 6.10
C SER A 16 -20.75 9.81 5.41
N ALA A 17 -20.07 9.06 4.54
CA ALA A 17 -20.67 7.92 3.86
C ALA A 17 -21.04 6.78 4.84
N VAL A 18 -20.17 6.47 5.80
CA VAL A 18 -20.42 5.49 6.86
C VAL A 18 -21.55 5.94 7.79
N ASP A 19 -21.61 7.21 8.19
CA ASP A 19 -22.69 7.72 9.05
C ASP A 19 -24.03 7.76 8.32
N GLN A 20 -24.03 8.10 7.03
CA GLN A 20 -25.21 7.94 6.18
C GLN A 20 -25.63 6.47 6.09
N MET A 21 -24.68 5.53 6.00
CA MET A 21 -24.98 4.09 6.01
C MET A 21 -25.58 3.63 7.35
N LYS A 22 -25.05 4.11 8.49
CA LYS A 22 -25.63 3.84 9.81
C LYS A 22 -27.07 4.33 9.91
N ALA A 23 -27.40 5.47 9.29
CA ALA A 23 -28.76 6.00 9.31
C ALA A 23 -29.80 5.03 8.72
N ALA A 24 -29.40 4.14 7.79
CA ALA A 24 -30.26 3.10 7.22
C ALA A 24 -30.75 2.06 8.26
N THR A 25 -30.09 1.96 9.42
CA THR A 25 -30.48 1.08 10.54
C THR A 25 -31.55 1.69 11.47
N GLY A 26 -32.04 2.89 11.17
CA GLY A 26 -32.99 3.62 12.00
C GLY A 26 -34.37 2.97 12.13
N ARG A 27 -34.92 2.96 13.36
CA ARG A 27 -36.20 2.33 13.78
C ARG A 27 -37.50 2.79 13.07
N ARG A 28 -37.45 3.67 12.06
CA ARG A 28 -38.65 4.26 11.42
C ARG A 28 -38.58 4.38 9.89
N LEU A 29 -37.60 3.77 9.24
CA LEU A 29 -37.49 3.82 7.79
C LEU A 29 -38.36 2.72 7.16
N THR A 30 -39.11 3.07 6.12
CA THR A 30 -39.70 2.06 5.22
C THR A 30 -38.59 1.36 4.43
N VAL A 31 -38.90 0.20 3.83
CA VAL A 31 -37.95 -0.51 2.94
C VAL A 31 -37.43 0.41 1.84
N ASP A 32 -38.31 1.17 1.19
CA ASP A 32 -37.93 2.13 0.14
C ASP A 32 -36.99 3.23 0.66
N GLN A 33 -37.27 3.77 1.86
CA GLN A 33 -36.41 4.79 2.47
C GLN A 33 -35.05 4.22 2.86
N ARG A 34 -35.01 2.97 3.33
CA ARG A 34 -33.77 2.26 3.67
C ARG A 34 -32.93 2.01 2.41
N CYS A 35 -33.53 1.55 1.32
CA CYS A 35 -32.84 1.40 0.03
C CYS A 35 -32.28 2.73 -0.46
N GLU A 36 -33.07 3.81 -0.46
CA GLU A 36 -32.63 5.13 -0.93
C GLU A 36 -31.48 5.72 -0.07
N THR A 37 -31.46 5.41 1.23
CA THR A 37 -30.33 5.78 2.10
C THR A 37 -29.10 4.93 1.80
N LEU A 38 -29.25 3.61 1.66
CA LEU A 38 -28.14 2.71 1.35
C LEU A 38 -27.52 3.00 -0.02
N GLU A 39 -28.32 3.26 -1.05
CA GLU A 39 -27.84 3.65 -2.37
C GLU A 39 -26.93 4.88 -2.32
N ARG A 40 -27.37 5.95 -1.64
CA ARG A 40 -26.57 7.17 -1.47
C ARG A 40 -25.26 6.91 -0.75
N SER A 41 -25.33 6.16 0.35
CA SER A 41 -24.15 5.83 1.14
C SER A 41 -23.18 4.95 0.37
N LEU A 42 -23.66 3.96 -0.38
CA LEU A 42 -22.85 3.10 -1.23
C LEU A 42 -22.18 3.88 -2.36
N VAL A 43 -22.89 4.80 -3.02
CA VAL A 43 -22.28 5.67 -4.04
C VAL A 43 -21.17 6.53 -3.44
N ALA A 44 -21.40 7.10 -2.25
CA ALA A 44 -20.37 7.87 -1.56
C ALA A 44 -19.17 7.01 -1.16
N LEU A 45 -19.39 5.81 -0.62
CA LEU A 45 -18.33 4.86 -0.28
C LEU A 45 -17.54 4.44 -1.53
N LEU A 46 -18.23 4.09 -2.61
CA LEU A 46 -17.60 3.69 -3.86
C LEU A 46 -16.78 4.83 -4.46
N ALA A 47 -17.25 6.08 -4.38
CA ALA A 47 -16.49 7.26 -4.82
C ALA A 47 -15.18 7.41 -4.05
N VAL A 48 -15.23 7.22 -2.73
CA VAL A 48 -14.03 7.27 -1.88
C VAL A 48 -13.09 6.10 -2.19
N ILE A 49 -13.59 4.86 -2.16
CA ILE A 49 -12.79 3.63 -2.32
C ILE A 49 -12.17 3.52 -3.71
N THR A 50 -12.86 4.02 -4.74
CA THR A 50 -12.37 3.93 -6.13
C THR A 50 -11.63 5.18 -6.60
N GLU A 51 -11.57 6.23 -5.76
CA GLU A 51 -11.10 7.57 -6.14
C GLU A 51 -11.80 8.13 -7.41
N ALA A 52 -12.97 7.58 -7.78
CA ALA A 52 -13.73 8.00 -8.95
C ALA A 52 -14.69 9.13 -8.59
N HIS A 53 -14.99 10.00 -9.56
CA HIS A 53 -16.04 10.99 -9.34
C HIS A 53 -17.39 10.28 -9.18
N ALA A 54 -18.23 10.73 -8.24
CA ALA A 54 -19.56 10.16 -8.04
C ALA A 54 -20.43 10.17 -9.31
N GLU A 55 -20.14 11.06 -10.27
CA GLU A 55 -20.77 11.11 -11.59
C GLU A 55 -20.31 9.98 -12.54
N GLU A 56 -19.08 9.51 -12.40
CA GLU A 56 -18.49 8.38 -13.16
C GLU A 56 -19.01 7.02 -12.65
N ILE A 57 -19.48 6.99 -11.40
CA ILE A 57 -20.11 5.84 -10.73
C ILE A 57 -21.56 5.59 -11.24
N GLY A 58 -22.10 6.47 -12.09
CA GLY A 58 -23.49 6.42 -12.55
C GLY A 58 -23.93 5.08 -13.18
N ARG A 59 -25.15 4.62 -12.82
CA ARG A 59 -25.99 3.53 -13.40
C ARG A 59 -25.27 2.44 -14.22
N GLY A 60 -24.20 1.89 -13.68
CA GLY A 60 -23.47 0.77 -14.27
C GLY A 60 -22.82 -0.09 -13.20
N ARG A 61 -22.36 -1.27 -13.57
CA ARG A 61 -21.59 -2.15 -12.69
C ARG A 61 -20.18 -1.61 -12.50
N ILE A 62 -19.77 -1.40 -11.25
CA ILE A 62 -18.40 -0.97 -10.90
C ILE A 62 -17.55 -2.21 -10.65
N LEU A 63 -16.46 -2.33 -11.41
CA LEU A 63 -15.48 -3.39 -11.19
C LEU A 63 -14.48 -2.95 -10.12
N LEU A 64 -14.60 -3.53 -8.94
CA LEU A 64 -13.65 -3.34 -7.84
C LEU A 64 -12.46 -4.29 -8.01
N ASP A 65 -11.27 -3.81 -7.68
CA ASP A 65 -10.15 -4.71 -7.44
C ASP A 65 -10.28 -5.46 -6.09
N SER A 66 -9.32 -6.32 -5.78
CA SER A 66 -9.40 -7.14 -4.55
C SER A 66 -9.34 -6.31 -3.28
N LEU A 67 -8.58 -5.22 -3.27
CA LEU A 67 -8.43 -4.37 -2.09
C LEU A 67 -9.69 -3.54 -1.88
N GLN A 68 -10.18 -2.91 -2.95
CA GLN A 68 -11.41 -2.12 -2.94
C GLN A 68 -12.63 -2.96 -2.55
N ALA A 69 -12.73 -4.19 -3.04
CA ALA A 69 -13.81 -5.10 -2.70
C ALA A 69 -13.75 -5.53 -1.23
N VAL A 70 -12.55 -5.83 -0.69
CA VAL A 70 -12.36 -6.17 0.72
C VAL A 70 -12.64 -4.96 1.62
N GLU A 71 -12.25 -3.76 1.21
CA GLU A 71 -12.51 -2.52 1.93
C GLU A 71 -14.01 -2.25 2.03
N LEU A 72 -14.73 -2.29 0.90
CA LEU A 72 -16.18 -2.14 0.87
C LEU A 72 -16.87 -3.21 1.72
N GLN A 73 -16.48 -4.48 1.58
CA GLN A 73 -17.00 -5.58 2.39
C GLN A 73 -16.79 -5.33 3.87
N THR A 74 -15.60 -4.87 4.26
CA THR A 74 -15.23 -4.60 5.66
C THR A 74 -16.07 -3.48 6.24
N ILE A 75 -16.22 -2.37 5.50
CA ILE A 75 -17.04 -1.23 5.91
C ILE A 75 -18.50 -1.65 6.06
N VAL A 76 -19.06 -2.35 5.06
CA VAL A 76 -20.47 -2.79 5.08
C VAL A 76 -20.71 -3.77 6.23
N GLN A 77 -19.89 -4.81 6.36
CA GLN A 77 -20.02 -5.82 7.42
C GLN A 77 -19.93 -5.18 8.80
N ALA A 78 -19.00 -4.25 9.00
CA ALA A 78 -18.81 -3.67 10.31
C ALA A 78 -19.84 -2.56 10.62
N THR A 79 -20.43 -1.92 9.61
CA THR A 79 -21.46 -0.88 9.78
C THR A 79 -22.86 -1.47 9.95
N LEU A 80 -23.19 -2.51 9.17
CA LEU A 80 -24.54 -3.08 9.09
C LEU A 80 -24.66 -4.47 9.75
N ASP A 81 -23.53 -5.12 10.07
CA ASP A 81 -23.47 -6.51 10.53
C ASP A 81 -24.18 -7.48 9.57
N VAL A 82 -23.95 -7.23 8.28
CA VAL A 82 -24.44 -7.99 7.14
C VAL A 82 -23.23 -8.41 6.30
N SER A 83 -23.16 -9.69 5.93
CA SER A 83 -22.06 -10.21 5.12
C SER A 83 -22.39 -10.13 3.64
N VAL A 84 -21.54 -9.44 2.88
CA VAL A 84 -21.60 -9.44 1.41
C VAL A 84 -20.52 -10.39 0.89
N PRO A 85 -20.85 -11.43 0.12
CA PRO A 85 -19.86 -12.30 -0.48
C PRO A 85 -18.91 -11.50 -1.38
N LEU A 86 -17.59 -11.71 -1.23
CA LEU A 86 -16.59 -10.98 -2.02
C LEU A 86 -16.77 -11.23 -3.53
N GLU A 87 -17.23 -12.43 -3.90
CA GLU A 87 -17.56 -12.85 -5.26
C GLU A 87 -18.58 -11.92 -5.94
N GLU A 88 -19.59 -11.47 -5.20
CA GLU A 88 -20.60 -10.52 -5.70
C GLU A 88 -19.98 -9.14 -5.95
N LEU A 89 -19.03 -8.73 -5.11
CA LEU A 89 -18.35 -7.43 -5.24
C LEU A 89 -17.37 -7.38 -6.43
N VAL A 90 -16.71 -8.50 -6.75
CA VAL A 90 -15.71 -8.54 -7.83
C VAL A 90 -16.32 -8.82 -9.22
N GLN A 91 -17.54 -9.34 -9.30
CA GLN A 91 -18.29 -9.54 -10.55
C GLN A 91 -18.88 -8.25 -11.14
N GLY A 92 -18.68 -7.13 -10.45
CA GLY A 92 -19.24 -5.84 -10.79
C GLY A 92 -20.38 -5.48 -9.84
N VAL A 93 -20.15 -4.50 -8.98
CA VAL A 93 -21.14 -3.98 -8.03
C VAL A 93 -22.14 -3.12 -8.78
N ASP A 94 -23.39 -3.57 -8.85
CA ASP A 94 -24.51 -2.65 -9.03
C ASP A 94 -24.94 -2.17 -7.63
N TYR A 95 -24.71 -0.89 -7.34
CA TYR A 95 -24.98 -0.34 -6.01
C TYR A 95 -26.47 -0.32 -5.68
N VAL A 96 -27.37 -0.38 -6.67
CA VAL A 96 -28.82 -0.49 -6.47
C VAL A 96 -29.17 -1.91 -6.05
N GLU A 97 -28.68 -2.92 -6.78
CA GLU A 97 -28.88 -4.33 -6.42
C GLU A 97 -28.28 -4.63 -5.04
N LEU A 98 -27.10 -4.08 -4.73
CA LEU A 98 -26.46 -4.22 -3.42
C LEU A 98 -27.27 -3.53 -2.31
N ALA A 99 -27.80 -2.33 -2.54
CA ALA A 99 -28.63 -1.64 -1.57
C ALA A 99 -29.91 -2.43 -1.23
N GLU A 100 -30.58 -3.00 -2.24
CA GLU A 100 -31.74 -3.86 -2.06
C GLU A 100 -31.40 -5.12 -1.26
N ALA A 101 -30.29 -5.79 -1.61
CA ALA A 101 -29.82 -6.97 -0.91
C ALA A 101 -29.52 -6.67 0.56
N LEU A 102 -28.80 -5.59 0.86
CA LEU A 102 -28.50 -5.16 2.22
C LEU A 102 -29.77 -4.77 3.00
N SER A 103 -30.68 -4.04 2.36
CA SER A 103 -31.96 -3.62 2.96
C SER A 103 -32.80 -4.83 3.40
N SER A 104 -32.79 -5.90 2.61
CA SER A 104 -33.53 -7.15 2.89
C SER A 104 -32.93 -7.97 4.04
N GLN A 105 -31.61 -7.88 4.25
CA GLN A 105 -30.90 -8.59 5.33
C GLN A 105 -30.91 -7.82 6.65
N LEU A 106 -31.12 -6.51 6.61
CA LEU A 106 -31.31 -5.67 7.78
C LEU A 106 -32.67 -6.01 8.45
N GLY A 107 -32.62 -6.77 9.55
CA GLY A 107 -33.78 -7.01 10.40
C GLY A 107 -34.32 -5.73 11.04
N ASP A 108 -35.50 -5.81 11.68
CA ASP A 108 -36.18 -4.64 12.28
C ASP A 108 -35.57 -4.17 13.61
N GLU A 109 -34.67 -4.94 14.23
CA GLU A 109 -34.01 -4.58 15.48
C GLU A 109 -32.68 -3.84 15.24
N PRO A 110 -32.48 -2.64 15.82
CA PRO A 110 -31.19 -1.97 15.73
C PRO A 110 -30.15 -2.79 16.49
N LYS A 111 -28.95 -2.91 15.91
CA LYS A 111 -27.78 -3.50 16.57
C LYS A 111 -26.93 -2.38 17.18
N PRO A 112 -27.04 -2.08 18.49
CA PRO A 112 -26.38 -0.93 19.10
C PRO A 112 -24.86 -1.09 19.30
N GLU A 113 -24.30 -2.30 19.22
CA GLU A 113 -22.90 -2.55 19.64
C GLU A 113 -21.84 -2.53 18.52
N LEU A 114 -22.23 -2.57 17.23
CA LEU A 114 -21.26 -2.77 16.14
C LEU A 114 -20.67 -1.48 15.55
N ALA A 115 -21.35 -0.34 15.71
CA ALA A 115 -21.00 0.89 14.98
C ALA A 115 -19.89 1.74 15.62
N GLU A 116 -19.51 1.51 16.88
CA GLU A 116 -18.46 2.30 17.57
C GLU A 116 -17.02 1.83 17.29
N THR A 117 -16.84 0.70 16.59
CA THR A 117 -15.56 -0.03 16.54
C THR A 117 -14.84 -0.07 15.20
N VAL A 118 -15.42 0.44 14.11
CA VAL A 118 -14.91 0.08 12.77
C VAL A 118 -13.68 0.89 12.39
N PHE A 119 -13.78 2.21 12.44
CA PHE A 119 -12.70 3.15 12.13
C PHE A 119 -12.96 4.40 12.97
N ARG A 120 -12.15 4.61 14.01
CA ARG A 120 -12.18 5.89 14.72
C ARG A 120 -11.27 6.84 13.97
N GLU A 121 -11.79 8.01 13.63
CA GLU A 121 -11.01 9.06 13.01
C GLU A 121 -9.76 9.34 13.86
N ILE A 122 -8.61 9.40 13.20
CA ILE A 122 -7.37 9.79 13.87
C ILE A 122 -7.46 11.28 14.15
N ILE A 123 -7.34 11.65 15.43
CA ILE A 123 -7.12 13.04 15.82
C ILE A 123 -5.59 13.26 15.78
N PRO A 124 -5.06 14.12 14.88
CA PRO A 124 -3.65 14.40 14.82
C PRO A 124 -3.11 14.92 16.15
N ASP A 125 -1.89 14.51 16.53
CA ASP A 125 -1.24 14.93 17.78
C ASP A 125 0.01 15.79 17.49
N PRO A 126 -0.18 17.05 17.08
CA PRO A 126 0.95 17.92 16.72
C PRO A 126 1.89 18.20 17.90
N THR A 127 1.41 18.07 19.15
CA THR A 127 2.23 18.29 20.35
C THR A 127 3.29 17.22 20.50
N ASN A 128 2.98 15.98 20.13
CA ASN A 128 3.88 14.83 20.26
C ASN A 128 4.43 14.33 18.91
N ARG A 129 4.27 15.11 17.83
CA ARG A 129 4.70 14.79 16.45
C ARG A 129 6.08 14.14 16.33
N TYR A 130 7.05 14.59 17.12
CA TYR A 130 8.45 14.14 17.07
C TYR A 130 8.84 13.15 18.17
N GLN A 131 7.89 12.64 18.95
CA GLN A 131 8.16 11.57 19.92
C GLN A 131 8.37 10.24 19.20
N SER A 132 9.21 9.36 19.77
CA SER A 132 9.44 8.04 19.19
C SER A 132 8.20 7.16 19.26
N PHE A 133 8.04 6.28 18.28
CA PHE A 133 6.89 5.38 18.10
C PHE A 133 7.35 4.01 17.59
N GLY A 134 6.46 3.01 17.67
CA GLY A 134 6.77 1.63 17.28
C GLY A 134 7.05 1.49 15.79
N LEU A 135 7.86 0.49 15.43
CA LEU A 135 7.96 -0.01 14.06
C LEU A 135 6.78 -0.94 13.76
N THR A 136 6.29 -0.92 12.53
CA THR A 136 5.39 -1.98 12.02
C THR A 136 6.11 -3.33 12.02
N ASP A 137 5.37 -4.44 12.03
CA ASP A 137 5.96 -5.79 11.96
C ASP A 137 6.88 -5.96 10.74
N VAL A 138 6.51 -5.34 9.61
CA VAL A 138 7.29 -5.39 8.37
C VAL A 138 8.57 -4.56 8.48
N GLN A 139 8.50 -3.35 9.05
CA GLN A 139 9.68 -2.55 9.33
C GLN A 139 10.65 -3.26 10.31
N GLN A 140 10.13 -3.96 11.32
CA GLN A 140 10.94 -4.78 12.24
C GLN A 140 11.65 -5.89 11.47
N ALA A 141 10.96 -6.60 10.57
CA ALA A 141 11.56 -7.62 9.73
C ALA A 141 12.67 -7.05 8.81
N TYR A 142 12.45 -5.86 8.23
CA TYR A 142 13.48 -5.16 7.44
C TYR A 142 14.70 -4.78 8.27
N LEU A 143 14.50 -4.33 9.52
CA LEU A 143 15.59 -3.98 10.42
C LEU A 143 16.42 -5.22 10.78
N LEU A 144 15.75 -6.33 11.12
CA LEU A 144 16.40 -7.60 11.46
C LEU A 144 17.13 -8.22 10.26
N GLY A 145 16.57 -8.16 9.06
CA GLY A 145 17.18 -8.71 7.84
C GLY A 145 18.52 -8.09 7.46
N ARG A 146 18.89 -6.95 8.05
CA ARG A 146 20.19 -6.31 7.89
C ARG A 146 21.30 -7.00 8.66
N ASP A 147 20.96 -7.75 9.71
CA ASP A 147 21.94 -8.47 10.50
C ASP A 147 22.50 -9.67 9.70
N PRO A 148 23.83 -9.77 9.53
CA PRO A 148 24.46 -10.84 8.76
C PRO A 148 24.33 -12.24 9.37
N SER A 149 23.84 -12.36 10.61
CA SER A 149 23.55 -13.65 11.24
C SER A 149 22.30 -14.33 10.71
N TYR A 150 21.40 -13.60 10.04
CA TYR A 150 20.24 -14.19 9.38
C TYR A 150 20.63 -14.82 8.04
N GLU A 151 20.01 -15.95 7.72
CA GLU A 151 20.17 -16.62 6.43
C GLU A 151 19.69 -15.70 5.30
N LEU A 152 20.53 -15.51 4.29
CA LEU A 152 20.34 -14.51 3.23
C LEU A 152 20.18 -13.05 3.72
N GLY A 153 20.56 -12.76 4.97
CA GLY A 153 20.57 -11.42 5.55
C GLY A 153 21.67 -10.52 4.98
N ASN A 154 22.08 -9.50 5.74
CA ASN A 154 23.09 -8.53 5.31
C ASN A 154 22.67 -7.68 4.08
N VAL A 155 21.39 -7.70 3.71
CA VAL A 155 20.84 -6.97 2.57
C VAL A 155 19.71 -6.05 3.07
N PRO A 156 19.85 -4.72 2.92
CA PRO A 156 18.80 -3.80 3.31
C PRO A 156 17.59 -3.96 2.39
N ALA A 157 16.39 -3.88 2.96
CA ALA A 157 15.17 -3.70 2.19
C ALA A 157 15.13 -2.26 1.67
N ALA A 158 15.78 -2.02 0.53
CA ALA A 158 15.87 -0.72 -0.09
C ALA A 158 15.45 -0.78 -1.55
N PHE A 159 14.80 0.30 -2.01
CA PHE A 159 14.53 0.51 -3.42
C PHE A 159 15.67 1.30 -4.05
N TYR A 160 16.26 0.75 -5.12
CA TYR A 160 17.26 1.43 -5.92
C TYR A 160 16.79 1.59 -7.36
N ALA A 161 16.90 2.81 -7.89
CA ALA A 161 16.60 3.12 -9.28
C ALA A 161 17.63 4.05 -9.92
N GLU A 162 17.73 3.92 -11.23
CA GLU A 162 18.57 4.73 -12.09
C GLU A 162 17.72 5.35 -13.20
N VAL A 163 17.51 6.66 -13.11
CA VAL A 163 16.73 7.42 -14.10
C VAL A 163 17.69 8.07 -15.09
N ALA A 164 17.53 7.75 -16.37
CA ALA A 164 18.19 8.49 -17.43
C ALA A 164 17.37 9.75 -17.73
N ALA A 165 17.97 10.92 -17.51
CA ALA A 165 17.34 12.20 -17.74
C ALA A 165 18.08 12.99 -18.82
N VAL A 166 17.33 13.82 -19.56
CA VAL A 166 17.84 14.69 -20.61
C VAL A 166 17.44 16.12 -20.25
N ASP A 167 18.38 17.05 -20.35
CA ASP A 167 18.21 18.48 -20.02
C ASP A 167 17.70 18.70 -18.57
N LEU A 168 18.14 17.83 -17.65
CA LEU A 168 17.76 17.91 -16.25
C LEU A 168 18.52 19.04 -15.54
N ASP A 169 17.76 19.98 -14.98
CA ASP A 169 18.26 20.93 -14.00
C ASP A 169 18.34 20.25 -12.62
N VAL A 170 19.57 19.95 -12.18
CA VAL A 170 19.84 19.29 -10.90
C VAL A 170 19.53 20.22 -9.71
N ASP A 171 19.68 21.53 -9.87
CA ASP A 171 19.34 22.49 -8.81
C ASP A 171 17.81 22.52 -8.58
N ARG A 172 17.04 22.44 -9.66
CA ARG A 172 15.56 22.32 -9.59
C ARG A 172 15.13 21.00 -8.94
N LEU A 173 15.78 19.89 -9.27
CA LEU A 173 15.54 18.60 -8.60
C LEU A 173 15.88 18.68 -7.10
N GLU A 174 17.00 19.29 -6.74
CA GLU A 174 17.43 19.47 -5.35
C GLU A 174 16.44 20.33 -4.55
N ALA A 175 15.99 21.45 -5.12
CA ALA A 175 14.99 22.31 -4.50
C ALA A 175 13.64 21.58 -4.31
N ALA A 176 13.20 20.83 -5.31
CA ALA A 176 11.98 20.03 -5.21
C ALA A 176 12.10 18.94 -4.13
N LEU A 177 13.25 18.27 -4.05
CA LEU A 177 13.51 17.27 -3.02
C LEU A 177 13.53 17.89 -1.61
N ARG A 178 14.12 19.07 -1.42
CA ARG A 178 14.05 19.80 -0.14
C ARG A 178 12.61 20.11 0.27
N ALA A 179 11.76 20.50 -0.68
CA ALA A 179 10.34 20.72 -0.42
C ALA A 179 9.62 19.41 0.00
N MET A 180 9.96 18.28 -0.61
CA MET A 180 9.42 16.97 -0.19
C MET A 180 9.88 16.59 1.22
N ILE A 181 11.16 16.80 1.56
CA ILE A 181 11.71 16.53 2.91
C ILE A 181 11.01 17.39 3.97
N ALA A 182 10.70 18.64 3.65
CA ALA A 182 9.98 19.54 4.55
C ALA A 182 8.51 19.12 4.76
N ARG A 183 7.85 18.67 3.69
CA ARG A 183 6.45 18.21 3.68
C ARG A 183 6.26 16.89 4.42
N HIS A 184 7.13 15.91 4.16
CA HIS A 184 6.91 14.53 4.55
C HIS A 184 7.79 14.12 5.74
N ASP A 185 7.15 13.88 6.87
CA ASP A 185 7.82 13.51 8.13
C ASP A 185 8.71 12.28 8.01
N MET A 186 8.26 11.25 7.29
CA MET A 186 9.03 10.01 7.14
C MET A 186 10.33 10.19 6.36
N LEU A 187 10.47 11.23 5.53
CA LEU A 187 11.77 11.58 4.93
C LEU A 187 12.77 12.14 5.95
N ARG A 188 12.33 12.44 7.18
CA ARG A 188 13.16 12.89 8.31
C ARG A 188 13.25 11.84 9.42
N ALA A 189 12.72 10.64 9.20
CA ALA A 189 12.72 9.57 10.19
C ALA A 189 14.11 8.94 10.34
N VAL A 190 14.38 8.46 11.56
CA VAL A 190 15.53 7.63 11.92
C VAL A 190 15.08 6.50 12.85
N ILE A 191 15.86 5.42 12.91
CA ILE A 191 15.65 4.32 13.85
C ILE A 191 16.49 4.53 15.10
N GLN A 192 15.87 4.52 16.27
CA GLN A 192 16.54 4.62 17.55
C GLN A 192 17.20 3.28 17.94
N PRO A 193 18.25 3.28 18.79
CA PRO A 193 18.93 2.05 19.21
C PRO A 193 18.03 1.01 19.92
N ASP A 194 16.89 1.44 20.45
CA ASP A 194 15.88 0.56 21.07
C ASP A 194 14.91 -0.07 20.06
N GLY A 195 15.12 0.15 18.76
CA GLY A 195 14.28 -0.38 17.68
C GLY A 195 13.00 0.40 17.45
N ARG A 196 12.81 1.58 18.07
CA ARG A 196 11.71 2.50 17.74
C ARG A 196 12.11 3.42 16.59
N GLN A 197 11.13 4.05 15.95
CA GLN A 197 11.38 5.10 14.96
C GLN A 197 11.05 6.48 15.53
N GLN A 198 11.76 7.51 15.04
CA GLN A 198 11.55 8.89 15.43
C GLN A 198 11.71 9.82 14.23
N VAL A 199 10.79 10.77 14.07
CA VAL A 199 10.90 11.86 13.10
C VAL A 199 11.73 13.00 13.71
N LEU A 200 12.76 13.44 13.01
CA LEU A 200 13.57 14.59 13.42
C LEU A 200 12.81 15.90 13.13
N ALA A 201 12.76 16.80 14.13
CA ALA A 201 12.08 18.09 14.01
C ALA A 201 12.69 18.98 12.91
N SER A 202 14.01 18.91 12.75
CA SER A 202 14.74 19.56 11.67
C SER A 202 15.89 18.67 11.21
N VAL A 203 16.28 18.85 9.95
CA VAL A 203 17.42 18.19 9.33
C VAL A 203 18.24 19.24 8.58
N PRO A 204 19.54 19.00 8.34
CA PRO A 204 20.34 19.87 7.48
C PRO A 204 19.74 19.97 6.07
N ASP A 205 20.06 21.05 5.36
CA ASP A 205 19.69 21.18 3.96
C ASP A 205 20.30 20.03 3.15
N TYR A 206 19.42 19.28 2.47
CA TYR A 206 19.87 18.18 1.62
C TYR A 206 20.57 18.72 0.38
N VAL A 207 21.71 18.13 0.00
CA VAL A 207 22.48 18.49 -1.20
C VAL A 207 22.65 17.23 -2.04
N ILE A 208 22.26 17.28 -3.31
CA ILE A 208 22.43 16.16 -4.23
C ILE A 208 23.91 16.07 -4.56
N SER A 209 24.53 14.92 -4.28
CA SER A 209 25.91 14.66 -4.67
C SER A 209 26.02 14.61 -6.20
N ARG A 210 26.93 15.40 -6.77
CA ARG A 210 27.11 15.53 -8.22
C ARG A 210 28.46 14.96 -8.64
N LEU A 211 28.46 14.14 -9.69
CA LEU A 211 29.68 13.64 -10.32
C LEU A 211 29.68 14.01 -11.80
N ASP A 212 30.78 14.60 -12.27
CA ASP A 212 30.96 14.94 -13.67
C ASP A 212 31.84 13.91 -14.37
N LEU A 213 31.28 13.19 -15.33
CA LEU A 213 31.98 12.18 -16.12
C LEU A 213 32.12 12.58 -17.60
N ARG A 214 31.84 13.84 -17.95
CA ARG A 214 31.79 14.31 -19.35
C ARG A 214 33.12 14.15 -20.10
N ASP A 215 34.22 14.27 -19.37
CA ASP A 215 35.59 14.14 -19.92
C ASP A 215 36.08 12.68 -19.96
N LEU A 216 35.31 11.71 -19.45
CA LEU A 216 35.71 10.31 -19.45
C LEU A 216 35.32 9.60 -20.74
N ILE A 217 36.16 8.65 -21.14
CA ILE A 217 35.79 7.67 -22.17
C ILE A 217 34.63 6.80 -21.67
N GLN A 218 33.82 6.30 -22.61
CA GLN A 218 32.60 5.54 -22.30
C GLN A 218 32.82 4.36 -21.34
N GLU A 219 33.93 3.64 -21.49
CA GLU A 219 34.22 2.49 -20.63
C GLU A 219 34.53 2.89 -19.19
N ALA A 220 35.30 3.97 -18.99
CA ALA A 220 35.56 4.52 -17.67
C ALA A 220 34.28 5.06 -17.03
N ALA A 221 33.43 5.76 -17.80
CA ALA A 221 32.14 6.24 -17.31
C ALA A 221 31.21 5.08 -16.88
N ARG A 222 31.18 3.97 -17.63
CA ARG A 222 30.41 2.76 -17.26
C ARG A 222 30.93 2.13 -15.97
N SER A 223 32.26 2.07 -15.80
CA SER A 223 32.87 1.57 -14.58
C SER A 223 32.47 2.41 -13.36
N GLU A 224 32.50 3.74 -13.48
CA GLU A 224 32.08 4.65 -12.41
C GLU A 224 30.59 4.52 -12.06
N LEU A 225 29.71 4.42 -13.06
CA LEU A 225 28.29 4.14 -12.83
C LEU A 225 28.07 2.81 -12.11
N GLY A 226 28.86 1.77 -12.44
CA GLY A 226 28.84 0.49 -11.74
C GLY A 226 29.30 0.60 -10.27
N ARG A 227 30.35 1.40 -10.01
CA ARG A 227 30.81 1.68 -8.64
C ARG A 227 29.75 2.40 -7.82
N ILE A 228 29.15 3.47 -8.37
CA ILE A 228 28.07 4.21 -7.70
C ILE A 228 26.89 3.30 -7.37
N ARG A 229 26.48 2.44 -8.31
CA ARG A 229 25.42 1.45 -8.08
C ARG A 229 25.75 0.56 -6.89
N ASN A 230 26.94 -0.04 -6.89
CA ASN A 230 27.35 -0.95 -5.82
C ASN A 230 27.38 -0.24 -4.44
N GLU A 231 27.85 1.01 -4.39
CA GLU A 231 27.84 1.82 -3.17
C GLU A 231 26.43 2.09 -2.66
N MET A 232 25.53 2.55 -3.53
CA MET A 232 24.18 2.96 -3.15
C MET A 232 23.22 1.79 -2.87
N THR A 233 23.56 0.59 -3.34
CA THR A 233 22.85 -0.66 -2.98
C THR A 233 23.43 -1.35 -1.75
N GLY A 234 24.52 -0.82 -1.19
CA GLY A 234 25.13 -1.33 0.03
C GLY A 234 24.32 -0.98 1.28
N GLN A 235 24.82 -1.39 2.44
CA GLN A 235 24.21 -1.01 3.72
C GLN A 235 24.46 0.45 4.06
N SER A 236 23.41 1.10 4.56
CA SER A 236 23.45 2.43 5.17
C SER A 236 23.03 2.35 6.64
N SER A 237 23.51 3.31 7.45
CA SER A 237 23.07 3.47 8.83
C SER A 237 21.60 3.86 8.87
N VAL A 238 20.81 3.14 9.67
CA VAL A 238 19.40 3.48 9.95
C VAL A 238 19.26 4.48 11.10
N HIS A 239 20.35 4.72 11.85
CA HIS A 239 20.37 5.59 13.03
C HIS A 239 20.68 7.05 12.70
N SER A 240 20.92 7.36 11.43
CA SER A 240 21.33 8.69 10.99
C SER A 240 20.58 9.08 9.74
N TRP A 241 19.99 10.26 9.76
CA TRP A 241 19.38 10.83 8.57
C TRP A 241 20.47 11.14 7.52
N PRO A 242 20.20 10.93 6.22
CA PRO A 242 18.95 10.43 5.64
C PRO A 242 18.90 8.91 5.44
N LEU A 243 17.68 8.35 5.51
CA LEU A 243 17.37 6.96 5.10
C LEU A 243 17.07 6.86 3.59
N PHE A 244 17.58 7.81 2.82
CA PHE A 244 17.54 7.84 1.36
C PHE A 244 18.77 8.56 0.82
N GLU A 245 19.09 8.34 -0.45
CA GLU A 245 20.20 8.99 -1.11
C GLU A 245 19.87 9.27 -2.58
N VAL A 246 20.16 10.48 -3.04
CA VAL A 246 20.04 10.91 -4.44
C VAL A 246 21.39 11.41 -4.91
N ARG A 247 21.89 10.83 -6.00
CA ARG A 247 23.11 11.28 -6.69
C ARG A 247 22.80 11.63 -8.14
N ALA A 248 23.46 12.64 -8.68
CA ALA A 248 23.37 13.02 -10.09
C ALA A 248 24.74 12.86 -10.75
N THR A 249 24.79 12.14 -11.87
CA THR A 249 26.01 11.91 -12.64
C THR A 249 25.86 12.48 -14.04
N CYS A 250 26.60 13.52 -14.37
CA CYS A 250 26.60 14.14 -15.70
C CYS A 250 27.43 13.28 -16.68
N LEU A 251 26.82 12.86 -17.79
CA LEU A 251 27.45 11.99 -18.79
C LEU A 251 27.87 12.76 -20.05
N ASP A 252 27.13 13.81 -20.39
CA ASP A 252 27.50 14.85 -21.37
C ASP A 252 26.74 16.15 -21.01
N ASP A 253 26.74 17.13 -21.90
CA ASP A 253 26.10 18.43 -21.67
C ASP A 253 24.57 18.37 -21.50
N ARG A 254 23.93 17.26 -21.85
CA ARG A 254 22.47 17.09 -21.78
C ARG A 254 22.03 15.90 -20.96
N ARG A 255 22.83 14.84 -20.90
CA ARG A 255 22.45 13.56 -20.28
C ARG A 255 22.96 13.49 -18.84
N THR A 256 22.02 13.30 -17.93
CA THR A 256 22.29 13.06 -16.50
C THR A 256 21.71 11.73 -16.09
N ARG A 257 22.49 10.94 -15.35
CA ARG A 257 22.00 9.75 -14.64
C ARG A 257 21.68 10.14 -13.21
N VAL A 258 20.41 10.03 -12.82
CA VAL A 258 19.99 10.20 -11.43
C VAL A 258 19.91 8.83 -10.77
N HIS A 259 20.61 8.65 -9.67
CA HIS A 259 20.55 7.47 -8.84
C HIS A 259 19.71 7.79 -7.61
N ILE A 260 18.77 6.92 -7.29
CA ILE A 260 17.86 7.07 -6.15
C ILE A 260 17.94 5.78 -5.34
N SER A 261 18.26 5.89 -4.05
CA SER A 261 18.17 4.82 -3.07
C SER A 261 17.25 5.27 -1.94
N VAL A 262 16.26 4.48 -1.56
CA VAL A 262 15.39 4.77 -0.43
C VAL A 262 15.16 3.51 0.40
N ASP A 263 15.29 3.64 1.71
CA ASP A 263 15.04 2.55 2.63
C ASP A 263 13.53 2.32 2.79
N LEU A 264 13.08 1.07 2.67
CA LEU A 264 11.67 0.73 2.86
C LEU A 264 11.22 0.86 4.33
N LEU A 265 12.15 1.10 5.26
CA LEU A 265 11.83 1.54 6.62
C LEU A 265 11.06 2.86 6.67
N ILE A 266 11.11 3.71 5.63
CA ILE A 266 10.42 5.01 5.64
C ILE A 266 9.34 5.16 4.56
N THR A 267 9.17 4.14 3.71
CA THR A 267 8.27 4.17 2.58
C THR A 267 7.88 2.77 2.14
N ASP A 268 6.68 2.61 1.61
CA ASP A 268 6.28 1.45 0.81
C ASP A 268 6.21 1.80 -0.68
N GLY A 269 5.74 0.85 -1.50
CA GLY A 269 5.59 1.03 -2.94
C GLY A 269 4.62 2.16 -3.31
N THR A 270 3.48 2.27 -2.62
CA THR A 270 2.46 3.29 -2.87
C THR A 270 2.95 4.69 -2.49
N SER A 271 3.54 4.80 -1.30
CA SER A 271 4.17 6.01 -0.78
C SER A 271 5.29 6.47 -1.70
N PHE A 272 6.13 5.55 -2.19
CA PHE A 272 7.21 5.91 -3.11
C PHE A 272 6.66 6.42 -4.44
N ALA A 273 5.64 5.77 -5.00
CA ALA A 273 4.98 6.23 -6.22
C ALA A 273 4.39 7.64 -6.06
N ARG A 274 3.77 7.93 -4.91
CA ARG A 274 3.29 9.28 -4.56
C ARG A 274 4.43 10.29 -4.46
N LEU A 275 5.51 9.96 -3.76
CA LEU A 275 6.68 10.83 -3.65
C LEU A 275 7.23 11.18 -5.05
N VAL A 276 7.34 10.20 -5.95
CA VAL A 276 7.78 10.44 -7.33
C VAL A 276 6.81 11.34 -8.09
N HIS A 277 5.49 11.15 -7.90
CA HIS A 277 4.47 12.00 -8.52
C HIS A 277 4.57 13.45 -8.04
N GLU A 278 4.59 13.67 -6.72
CA GLU A 278 4.69 15.01 -6.11
C GLU A 278 6.02 15.70 -6.46
N LEU A 279 7.13 14.95 -6.44
CA LEU A 279 8.44 15.46 -6.87
C LEU A 279 8.40 15.88 -8.34
N SER A 280 7.81 15.08 -9.22
CA SER A 280 7.71 15.40 -10.66
C SER A 280 6.85 16.64 -10.91
N ALA A 281 5.73 16.78 -10.19
CA ALA A 281 4.86 17.95 -10.26
C ALA A 281 5.59 19.21 -9.77
N ARG A 282 6.27 19.13 -8.62
CA ARG A 282 7.06 20.22 -8.05
C ARG A 282 8.24 20.63 -8.93
N ILE A 283 8.88 19.65 -9.59
CA ILE A 283 9.86 19.95 -10.63
C ILE A 283 9.14 20.71 -11.72
N ALA A 284 8.08 20.20 -12.34
CA ALA A 284 7.39 20.86 -13.46
C ALA A 284 6.89 22.29 -13.14
N ASP A 285 6.43 22.54 -11.90
CA ASP A 285 5.98 23.84 -11.42
C ASP A 285 6.63 24.20 -10.05
N PRO A 286 7.71 25.01 -10.05
CA PRO A 286 8.41 25.48 -8.86
C PRO A 286 7.62 26.45 -7.99
N GLU A 287 6.41 26.87 -8.36
CA GLU A 287 5.52 27.65 -7.48
C GLU A 287 4.36 26.81 -6.92
N GLN A 288 4.14 25.60 -7.45
CA GLN A 288 3.12 24.69 -6.94
C GLN A 288 3.38 24.32 -5.49
N SER A 289 2.49 24.77 -4.59
CA SER A 289 2.45 24.35 -3.20
C SER A 289 1.47 23.18 -3.04
N LEU A 290 1.85 22.21 -2.22
CA LEU A 290 0.96 21.13 -1.80
C LEU A 290 0.40 21.46 -0.39
N PRO A 291 -0.88 21.19 -0.10
CA PRO A 291 -1.50 21.50 1.19
C PRO A 291 -0.80 20.80 2.35
N GLU A 292 -0.42 21.49 3.42
CA GLU A 292 0.29 20.87 4.55
C GLU A 292 -0.42 19.63 5.10
N LEU A 293 0.38 18.63 5.51
CA LEU A 293 -0.13 17.41 6.15
C LEU A 293 -0.27 17.67 7.64
N GLU A 294 -1.50 17.60 8.13
CA GLU A 294 -1.82 17.69 9.56
C GLU A 294 -1.62 16.34 10.23
N LEU A 295 -2.00 15.27 9.52
CA LEU A 295 -1.78 13.90 9.93
C LEU A 295 -0.33 13.45 9.69
N THR A 296 0.20 12.63 10.59
CA THR A 296 1.51 11.99 10.42
C THR A 296 1.43 10.47 10.42
N PHE A 297 2.46 9.80 9.86
CA PHE A 297 2.55 8.33 9.93
C PHE A 297 2.61 7.83 11.38
N ARG A 298 3.18 8.62 12.30
CA ARG A 298 3.15 8.34 13.74
C ARG A 298 1.73 8.26 14.27
N ASP A 299 0.89 9.24 13.94
CA ASP A 299 -0.51 9.27 14.41
C ASP A 299 -1.28 8.05 13.87
N TYR A 300 -1.05 7.72 12.60
CA TYR A 300 -1.60 6.52 11.97
C TYR A 300 -1.16 5.24 12.68
N GLN A 301 0.14 5.05 12.90
CA GLN A 301 0.68 3.86 13.53
C GLN A 301 0.16 3.69 14.97
N LEU A 302 0.14 4.76 15.76
CA LEU A 302 -0.41 4.73 17.12
C LEU A 302 -1.91 4.41 17.14
N ALA A 303 -2.66 4.82 16.11
CA ALA A 303 -4.07 4.49 16.00
C ALA A 303 -4.27 3.01 15.66
N VAL A 304 -3.48 2.47 14.73
CA VAL A 304 -3.50 1.04 14.38
C VAL A 304 -3.13 0.17 15.59
N GLU A 305 -2.11 0.55 16.36
CA GLU A 305 -1.71 -0.15 17.60
C GLU A 305 -2.87 -0.23 18.61
N ARG A 306 -3.63 0.86 18.80
CA ARG A 306 -4.80 0.86 19.69
C ARG A 306 -5.93 -0.06 19.21
N MET A 307 -6.01 -0.34 17.91
CA MET A 307 -7.02 -1.26 17.37
C MET A 307 -6.75 -2.72 17.75
N GLU A 308 -5.52 -3.04 18.17
CA GLU A 308 -5.15 -4.41 18.60
C GLU A 308 -5.83 -4.83 19.90
N GLU A 309 -6.40 -3.89 20.65
CA GLU A 309 -7.14 -4.17 21.90
C GLU A 309 -8.63 -4.49 21.65
N GLY A 310 -9.10 -4.33 20.41
CA GLY A 310 -10.52 -4.41 20.07
C GLY A 310 -11.06 -5.82 19.76
N PRO A 311 -12.39 -6.01 19.76
CA PRO A 311 -13.04 -7.29 19.41
C PRO A 311 -12.67 -7.81 18.01
N ARG A 312 -12.44 -6.91 17.04
CA ARG A 312 -12.02 -7.27 15.68
C ARG A 312 -10.66 -7.97 15.69
N TYR A 313 -9.69 -7.42 16.42
CA TYR A 313 -8.38 -8.03 16.57
C TYR A 313 -8.46 -9.38 17.31
N ALA A 314 -9.25 -9.45 18.39
CA ALA A 314 -9.47 -10.71 19.10
C ALA A 314 -10.00 -11.82 18.18
N ARG A 315 -10.98 -11.53 17.30
CA ARG A 315 -11.48 -12.48 16.31
C ARG A 315 -10.41 -12.91 15.30
N ALA A 316 -9.62 -11.97 14.77
CA ALA A 316 -8.53 -12.28 13.84
C ALA A 316 -7.44 -13.14 14.50
N ARG A 317 -7.05 -12.82 15.73
CA ARG A 317 -6.11 -13.61 16.53
C ARG A 317 -6.62 -15.03 16.77
N ASP A 318 -7.89 -15.19 17.14
CA ASP A 318 -8.47 -16.50 17.41
C ASP A 318 -8.66 -17.34 16.13
N TYR A 319 -8.87 -16.69 14.97
CA TYR A 319 -8.79 -17.35 13.68
C TYR A 319 -7.40 -17.95 13.42
N TRP A 320 -6.34 -17.15 13.55
CA TRP A 320 -4.98 -17.62 13.31
C TRP A 320 -4.56 -18.69 14.31
N ARG A 321 -4.83 -18.49 15.60
CA ARG A 321 -4.51 -19.47 16.66
C ARG A 321 -5.09 -20.85 16.40
N ARG A 322 -6.31 -20.93 15.87
CA ARG A 322 -6.93 -22.23 15.53
C ARG A 322 -6.27 -22.94 14.36
N ARG A 323 -5.60 -22.21 13.48
CA ARG A 323 -4.94 -22.77 12.29
C ARG A 323 -3.46 -23.09 12.51
N LEU A 324 -2.81 -22.51 13.53
CA LEU A 324 -1.35 -22.58 13.72
C LEU A 324 -0.77 -23.99 13.60
N ASP A 325 -1.43 -24.99 14.20
CA ASP A 325 -0.95 -26.38 14.21
C ASP A 325 -1.12 -27.09 12.85
N GLU A 326 -1.97 -26.56 11.97
CA GLU A 326 -2.30 -27.14 10.65
C GLU A 326 -1.62 -26.42 9.48
N LEU A 327 -1.01 -25.25 9.71
CA LEU A 327 -0.37 -24.46 8.67
C LEU A 327 0.82 -25.22 8.06
N PRO A 328 0.88 -25.39 6.73
CA PRO A 328 2.02 -26.04 6.09
C PRO A 328 3.27 -25.14 6.13
N PRO A 329 4.47 -25.69 5.85
CA PRO A 329 5.67 -24.87 5.71
C PRO A 329 5.65 -24.04 4.39
N ALA A 330 6.69 -23.23 4.19
CA ALA A 330 6.97 -22.60 2.91
C ALA A 330 7.22 -23.65 1.79
N PRO A 331 7.02 -23.30 0.51
CA PRO A 331 7.28 -24.23 -0.60
C PRO A 331 8.74 -24.67 -0.63
N GLN A 332 8.95 -25.98 -0.80
CA GLN A 332 10.28 -26.59 -0.81
C GLN A 332 10.78 -26.69 -2.24
N LEU A 333 11.36 -25.59 -2.73
CA LEU A 333 11.85 -25.48 -4.11
C LEU A 333 13.24 -26.12 -4.27
N PRO A 334 13.57 -26.63 -5.47
CA PRO A 334 14.91 -27.15 -5.75
C PRO A 334 15.92 -26.00 -5.79
N LEU A 335 16.86 -26.04 -4.85
CA LEU A 335 17.93 -25.05 -4.75
C LEU A 335 19.22 -25.60 -5.35
N ALA A 336 19.95 -24.76 -6.09
CA ALA A 336 21.28 -25.11 -6.60
C ALA A 336 22.32 -25.27 -5.48
N LYS A 337 22.10 -24.60 -4.35
CA LYS A 337 22.90 -24.69 -3.12
C LYS A 337 22.02 -24.37 -1.91
N PRO A 338 22.34 -24.89 -0.71
CA PRO A 338 21.67 -24.49 0.52
C PRO A 338 21.80 -22.97 0.73
N MET A 339 20.76 -22.34 1.27
CA MET A 339 20.75 -20.88 1.51
C MET A 339 21.87 -20.46 2.48
N GLY A 340 22.13 -21.22 3.55
CA GLY A 340 23.23 -20.97 4.50
C GLY A 340 24.64 -21.10 3.92
N ALA A 341 24.81 -21.64 2.70
CA ALA A 341 26.09 -21.63 1.99
C ALA A 341 26.32 -20.31 1.20
N VAL A 342 25.39 -19.35 1.29
CA VAL A 342 25.48 -18.03 0.65
C VAL A 342 25.98 -17.01 1.66
N HIS A 343 27.27 -16.69 1.62
CA HIS A 343 27.88 -15.70 2.51
C HIS A 343 27.63 -14.25 2.09
N GLU A 344 27.54 -13.99 0.78
CA GLU A 344 27.21 -12.68 0.21
C GLU A 344 25.93 -12.82 -0.63
N PRO A 345 24.76 -12.55 -0.05
CA PRO A 345 23.51 -12.61 -0.79
C PRO A 345 23.48 -11.52 -1.86
N ARG A 346 23.14 -11.93 -3.09
CA ARG A 346 22.93 -11.03 -4.22
C ARG A 346 21.64 -11.40 -4.92
N PHE A 347 20.76 -10.42 -5.05
CA PHE A 347 19.48 -10.59 -5.70
C PHE A 347 19.53 -10.03 -7.12
N SER A 348 18.98 -10.77 -8.08
CA SER A 348 18.85 -10.32 -9.47
C SER A 348 17.39 -10.39 -9.88
N ARG A 349 16.83 -9.28 -10.35
CA ARG A 349 15.45 -9.23 -10.80
C ARG A 349 15.34 -9.79 -12.22
N ARG A 350 14.44 -10.75 -12.40
CA ARG A 350 13.96 -11.18 -13.72
C ARG A 350 12.55 -10.61 -13.93
N SER A 351 12.24 -10.20 -15.14
CA SER A 351 10.94 -9.62 -15.48
C SER A 351 10.41 -10.21 -16.78
N PHE A 352 9.08 -10.28 -16.84
CA PHE A 352 8.31 -10.61 -18.03
C PHE A 352 7.14 -9.65 -18.10
N GLN A 353 6.76 -9.23 -19.31
CA GLN A 353 5.71 -8.24 -19.52
C GLN A 353 4.68 -8.78 -20.51
N LEU A 354 3.41 -8.79 -20.09
CA LEU A 354 2.28 -9.05 -20.98
C LEU A 354 2.03 -7.81 -21.84
N SER A 355 1.65 -8.03 -23.10
CA SER A 355 1.16 -6.92 -23.93
C SER A 355 -0.15 -6.37 -23.35
N ALA A 356 -0.47 -5.11 -23.65
CA ALA A 356 -1.73 -4.49 -23.21
C ALA A 356 -2.95 -5.30 -23.67
N GLU A 357 -2.92 -5.85 -24.89
CA GLU A 357 -3.97 -6.72 -25.42
C GLU A 357 -4.12 -8.02 -24.61
N GLN A 358 -3.00 -8.69 -24.30
CA GLN A 358 -3.00 -9.90 -23.47
C GLN A 358 -3.55 -9.62 -22.07
N TRP A 359 -3.15 -8.51 -21.47
CA TRP A 359 -3.61 -8.08 -20.16
C TRP A 359 -5.12 -7.78 -20.14
N CYS A 360 -5.60 -7.00 -21.10
CA CYS A 360 -7.04 -6.71 -21.24
C CYS A 360 -7.85 -7.99 -21.43
N SER A 361 -7.39 -8.90 -22.29
CA SER A 361 -8.04 -10.20 -22.51
C SER A 361 -8.10 -11.05 -21.24
N LEU A 362 -7.01 -11.08 -20.46
CA LEU A 362 -6.96 -11.79 -19.18
C LEU A 362 -7.97 -11.20 -18.19
N ARG A 363 -7.97 -9.87 -17.99
CA ARG A 363 -8.89 -9.17 -17.09
C ARG A 363 -10.35 -9.44 -17.44
N GLN A 364 -10.70 -9.38 -18.72
CA GLN A 364 -12.07 -9.63 -19.18
C GLN A 364 -12.51 -11.07 -18.89
N ARG A 365 -11.66 -12.06 -19.17
CA ARG A 365 -11.97 -13.48 -18.89
C ARG A 365 -12.09 -13.78 -17.40
N ALA A 366 -11.29 -13.11 -16.57
CA ALA A 366 -11.33 -13.23 -15.11
C ALA A 366 -12.65 -12.66 -14.57
N ALA A 367 -13.02 -11.44 -15.00
CA ALA A 367 -14.26 -10.78 -14.61
C ALA A 367 -15.51 -11.60 -14.99
N GLN A 368 -15.53 -12.22 -16.18
CA GLN A 368 -16.62 -13.11 -16.61
C GLN A 368 -16.82 -14.34 -15.70
N ARG A 369 -15.82 -14.67 -14.87
CA ARG A 369 -15.85 -15.79 -13.92
C ARG A 369 -15.89 -15.30 -12.46
N GLY A 370 -16.03 -13.99 -12.23
CA GLY A 370 -15.98 -13.41 -10.90
C GLY A 370 -14.64 -13.55 -10.19
N LEU A 371 -13.55 -13.57 -10.94
CA LEU A 371 -12.20 -13.64 -10.41
C LEU A 371 -11.51 -12.31 -10.61
N THR A 372 -10.77 -11.86 -9.59
CA THR A 372 -9.90 -10.70 -9.74
C THR A 372 -8.62 -11.09 -10.50
N PRO A 373 -7.96 -10.14 -11.19
CA PRO A 373 -6.67 -10.40 -11.81
C PRO A 373 -5.63 -10.90 -10.80
N SER A 374 -5.65 -10.39 -9.56
CA SER A 374 -4.77 -10.84 -8.48
C SER A 374 -5.01 -12.30 -8.11
N MET A 375 -6.27 -12.75 -8.00
CA MET A 375 -6.59 -14.16 -7.77
C MET A 375 -6.07 -15.06 -8.88
N VAL A 376 -6.24 -14.65 -10.15
CA VAL A 376 -5.77 -15.42 -11.31
C VAL A 376 -4.24 -15.52 -11.34
N LEU A 377 -3.54 -14.41 -11.12
CA LEU A 377 -2.08 -14.40 -11.09
C LEU A 377 -1.52 -15.17 -9.88
N MET A 378 -2.16 -15.05 -8.71
CA MET A 378 -1.78 -15.81 -7.51
C MET A 378 -2.00 -17.30 -7.72
N CYS A 379 -3.12 -17.72 -8.32
CA CYS A 379 -3.34 -19.12 -8.69
C CYS A 379 -2.28 -19.63 -9.67
N ALA A 380 -1.99 -18.89 -10.74
CA ALA A 380 -0.93 -19.27 -11.67
C ALA A 380 0.46 -19.37 -10.99
N TYR A 381 0.76 -18.45 -10.08
CA TYR A 381 1.99 -18.47 -9.28
C TYR A 381 2.03 -19.69 -8.36
N SER A 382 0.93 -20.00 -7.67
CA SER A 382 0.76 -21.18 -6.83
C SER A 382 0.94 -22.48 -7.59
N GLU A 383 0.30 -22.65 -8.75
CA GLU A 383 0.44 -23.86 -9.57
C GLU A 383 1.89 -24.07 -10.02
N VAL A 384 2.56 -22.99 -10.46
CA VAL A 384 3.99 -23.07 -10.82
C VAL A 384 4.82 -23.47 -9.60
N LEU A 385 4.62 -22.85 -8.43
CA LEU A 385 5.36 -23.24 -7.23
C LEU A 385 5.08 -24.68 -6.80
N GLY A 386 3.84 -25.15 -6.94
CA GLY A 386 3.44 -26.53 -6.66
C GLY A 386 4.15 -27.54 -7.53
N GLU A 387 4.27 -27.27 -8.84
CA GLU A 387 4.98 -28.14 -9.79
C GLU A 387 6.46 -28.33 -9.43
N TRP A 388 7.10 -27.29 -8.88
CA TRP A 388 8.51 -27.36 -8.47
C TRP A 388 8.72 -27.75 -7.00
N SER A 389 7.69 -27.64 -6.16
CA SER A 389 7.77 -27.92 -4.73
C SER A 389 7.72 -29.42 -4.45
N SER A 390 8.43 -29.88 -3.43
CA SER A 390 8.30 -31.27 -2.94
C SER A 390 6.96 -31.55 -2.25
N SER A 391 6.17 -30.50 -1.95
CA SER A 391 4.85 -30.57 -1.31
C SER A 391 3.84 -29.78 -2.13
N ALA A 392 2.66 -30.37 -2.33
CA ALA A 392 1.50 -29.72 -2.94
C ALA A 392 0.82 -28.70 -2.00
N ARG A 393 1.07 -28.80 -0.69
CA ARG A 393 0.58 -27.89 0.34
C ARG A 393 1.71 -27.00 0.88
N PHE A 394 1.53 -25.69 0.83
CA PHE A 394 2.52 -24.72 1.29
C PHE A 394 1.89 -23.36 1.60
N LEU A 395 2.64 -22.50 2.32
CA LEU A 395 2.25 -21.12 2.56
C LEU A 395 2.88 -20.16 1.56
N LEU A 396 2.08 -19.21 1.12
CA LEU A 396 2.54 -18.00 0.46
C LEU A 396 2.44 -16.81 1.41
N ASN A 397 3.50 -16.02 1.45
CA ASN A 397 3.46 -14.71 2.08
C ASN A 397 2.98 -13.67 1.06
N VAL A 398 1.84 -13.05 1.31
CA VAL A 398 1.22 -12.07 0.42
C VAL A 398 1.28 -10.70 1.07
N THR A 399 1.94 -9.77 0.39
CA THR A 399 1.98 -8.36 0.77
C THR A 399 0.65 -7.69 0.45
N VAL A 400 0.05 -7.04 1.45
CA VAL A 400 -1.18 -6.26 1.30
C VAL A 400 -0.92 -4.82 1.69
N ASN A 401 -1.56 -3.89 0.98
CA ASN A 401 -1.58 -2.49 1.39
C ASN A 401 -2.57 -2.35 2.55
N ASN A 402 -2.06 -2.08 3.75
CA ASN A 402 -2.87 -1.95 4.97
C ASN A 402 -3.03 -0.48 5.36
N ARG A 403 -3.30 0.37 4.37
CA ARG A 403 -3.65 1.78 4.57
C ARG A 403 -5.16 1.88 4.82
N LEU A 404 -5.54 1.82 6.09
CA LEU A 404 -6.92 1.94 6.53
C LEU A 404 -7.37 3.39 6.37
N PRO A 405 -8.62 3.63 5.94
CA PRO A 405 -9.14 4.97 5.68
C PRO A 405 -9.55 5.68 6.99
N LEU A 406 -8.56 5.95 7.84
CA LEU A 406 -8.75 6.48 9.18
C LEU A 406 -8.77 8.02 9.24
N HIS A 407 -8.45 8.69 8.14
CA HIS A 407 -8.39 10.15 8.02
C HIS A 407 -8.31 10.57 6.54
N PRO A 408 -8.85 11.74 6.12
CA PRO A 408 -8.85 12.16 4.71
C PRO A 408 -7.46 12.29 4.07
N GLN A 409 -6.46 12.70 4.86
CA GLN A 409 -5.07 12.83 4.39
C GLN A 409 -4.28 11.52 4.44
N VAL A 410 -4.89 10.39 4.82
CA VAL A 410 -4.14 9.15 5.03
C VAL A 410 -3.42 8.74 3.76
N ASP A 411 -4.04 8.84 2.59
CA ASP A 411 -3.44 8.46 1.30
C ASP A 411 -2.30 9.38 0.86
N GLU A 412 -2.19 10.58 1.42
CA GLU A 412 -1.12 11.53 1.14
C GLU A 412 0.16 11.26 1.94
N LEU A 413 0.08 10.47 3.02
CA LEU A 413 1.23 10.19 3.87
C LEU A 413 2.29 9.34 3.17
N LEU A 414 3.54 9.57 3.56
CA LEU A 414 4.62 8.60 3.37
C LEU A 414 4.81 7.76 4.63
N GLY A 415 5.11 6.48 4.45
CA GLY A 415 5.39 5.52 5.50
C GLY A 415 5.37 4.10 4.94
N ASP A 416 5.62 3.10 5.77
CA ASP A 416 5.46 1.71 5.39
C ASP A 416 4.11 1.17 5.89
N PHE A 417 3.11 1.16 5.01
CA PHE A 417 1.77 0.64 5.27
C PHE A 417 1.65 -0.82 4.83
N THR A 418 2.76 -1.48 4.52
CA THR A 418 2.77 -2.88 4.12
C THR A 418 2.36 -3.74 5.31
N ALA A 419 1.39 -4.63 5.10
CA ALA A 419 1.17 -5.76 5.97
C ALA A 419 1.35 -7.06 5.19
N LEU A 420 1.49 -8.15 5.93
CA LEU A 420 1.69 -9.48 5.39
C LEU A 420 0.51 -10.36 5.79
N THR A 421 0.00 -11.15 4.84
CA THR A 421 -0.98 -12.19 5.12
C THR A 421 -0.48 -13.52 4.58
N LEU A 422 -0.74 -14.59 5.33
CA LEU A 422 -0.36 -15.94 4.92
C LEU A 422 -1.52 -16.59 4.16
N VAL A 423 -1.25 -17.06 2.96
CA VAL A 423 -2.22 -17.82 2.16
C VAL A 423 -1.77 -19.26 2.11
N GLU A 424 -2.58 -20.14 2.71
CA GLU A 424 -2.43 -21.57 2.53
C GLU A 424 -2.85 -21.96 1.11
N VAL A 425 -1.97 -22.67 0.43
CA VAL A 425 -2.16 -23.20 -0.93
C VAL A 425 -2.16 -24.72 -0.86
N ASP A 426 -3.10 -25.34 -1.57
CA ASP A 426 -3.12 -26.77 -1.84
C ASP A 426 -3.35 -27.01 -3.34
N THR A 427 -2.30 -27.40 -4.04
CA THR A 427 -2.30 -27.69 -5.49
C THR A 427 -2.74 -29.11 -5.81
N SER A 428 -2.93 -29.98 -4.81
CA SER A 428 -3.40 -31.37 -5.04
C SER A 428 -4.87 -31.45 -5.42
N VAL A 429 -5.65 -30.41 -5.12
CA VAL A 429 -7.10 -30.37 -5.27
C VAL A 429 -7.53 -29.94 -6.69
N GLY A 430 -6.59 -29.56 -7.57
CA GLY A 430 -6.85 -28.99 -8.90
C GLY A 430 -6.38 -29.82 -10.11
N SER A 431 -5.64 -30.91 -9.91
CA SER A 431 -5.12 -31.75 -11.00
C SER A 431 -6.22 -32.65 -11.58
N SER A 432 -7.14 -32.08 -12.36
CA SER A 432 -8.14 -32.81 -13.16
C SER A 432 -7.69 -33.02 -14.60
#